data_AF-A0A7C5TC38-F1
#
_entry.id   AF-A0A7C5TC38-F1
#
_cell.length_a   1.000
_cell.length_b   1.000
_cell.length_c   1.000
_cell.angle_alpha   90.00
_cell.angle_beta   90.00
_cell.angle_gamma   90.00
#
_symmetry.space_group_name_H-M   'P 1'
#
loop_
_entity.id
_entity.type
_entity.pdbx_description
1 polymer ?
#
loop_
_entity_poly.entity_id
_entity_poly.type
_entity_poly.pdbx_seq_one_letter_code
_entity_poly.pdbx_strand_id
1 'polypeptide(L)'
;MKLNYEVINGESNIAVVTLWSSVDQIKRLLGDALNIVGVIGNLYTVVGINYMLSTLARMNRINTLVMVGVDINGVGDQVVRFFRDGYLLRPLISHEILETLRSSIRLVDLREAYKSGRFEEITKAIRENYKPEPPSRPVFNVEVVEEEIRNWPYPLAGAFIYERDTYRSWVKIVDLVLNFGFDKVNIDGLGVREFLTPLVIIDSVGRPHPFRRLNENGLHAFKESNKAIGDRVLSELRGNPHSLNAVVFGDDYVVQGVISGDYYNQLVYLRSVDVLNDWCS
;
A
#
# COMPACT_ATOMS: atom_id res chain seq x y z
N MET A 1 -1.82 -14.34 9.14
CA MET A 1 -0.46 -13.82 9.42
C MET A 1 0.07 -14.44 10.72
N LYS A 2 1.30 -14.96 10.77
CA LYS A 2 1.88 -15.49 12.02
C LYS A 2 2.35 -14.31 12.87
N LEU A 3 1.78 -14.16 14.07
CA LEU A 3 2.18 -13.11 14.99
C LEU A 3 3.61 -13.37 15.48
N ASN A 4 4.43 -12.32 15.49
CA ASN A 4 5.82 -12.39 15.90
C ASN A 4 5.95 -12.11 17.40
N TYR A 5 5.55 -13.08 18.21
CA TYR A 5 5.76 -13.08 19.66
C TYR A 5 6.19 -14.46 20.14
N GLU A 6 6.79 -14.48 21.33
CA GLU A 6 7.23 -15.68 22.02
C GLU A 6 6.72 -15.65 23.46
N VAL A 7 6.15 -16.78 23.90
CA VAL A 7 5.75 -16.97 25.29
C VAL A 7 6.95 -17.55 26.04
N ILE A 8 7.39 -16.83 27.07
CA ILE A 8 8.54 -17.20 27.90
C ILE A 8 8.05 -17.87 29.19
N ASN A 9 7.09 -17.25 29.89
CA ASN A 9 6.51 -17.75 31.14
C ASN A 9 5.01 -17.46 31.22
N GLY A 10 4.17 -18.45 30.95
CA GLY A 10 2.71 -18.29 30.93
C GLY A 10 2.07 -17.79 32.23
N GLU A 11 2.78 -17.90 33.37
CA GLU A 11 2.30 -17.47 34.68
C GLU A 11 2.70 -16.03 35.05
N SER A 12 3.56 -15.39 34.25
CA SER A 12 3.98 -14.01 34.49
C SER A 12 2.93 -12.97 34.10
N ASN A 13 2.91 -11.84 34.82
CA ASN A 13 2.06 -10.69 34.54
C ASN A 13 2.69 -9.66 33.57
N ILE A 14 3.92 -9.88 33.11
CA ILE A 14 4.69 -8.95 32.30
C ILE A 14 4.62 -9.32 30.81
N ALA A 15 4.19 -8.38 29.97
CA ALA A 15 4.42 -8.43 28.53
C ALA A 15 5.48 -7.40 28.13
N VAL A 16 6.32 -7.73 27.14
CA VAL A 16 7.31 -6.83 26.56
C VAL A 16 7.02 -6.65 25.08
N VAL A 17 6.87 -5.40 24.65
CA VAL A 17 6.80 -5.03 23.23
C VAL A 17 8.06 -4.29 22.84
N THR A 18 8.74 -4.78 21.80
CA THR A 18 10.10 -4.36 21.40
C THR A 18 10.13 -3.40 20.20
N LEU A 19 8.96 -3.05 19.66
CA LEU A 19 8.79 -2.18 18.50
C LEU A 19 9.63 -2.66 17.30
N TRP A 20 10.53 -1.81 16.79
CA TRP A 20 11.43 -2.14 15.67
C TRP A 20 12.75 -2.81 16.11
N SER A 21 13.01 -2.94 17.41
CA SER A 21 14.19 -3.66 17.90
C SER A 21 13.96 -5.17 17.84
N SER A 22 15.03 -5.93 17.58
CA SER A 22 14.88 -7.39 17.48
C SER A 22 14.60 -8.00 18.85
N VAL A 23 13.72 -9.03 18.88
CA VAL A 23 13.44 -9.79 20.10
C VAL A 23 14.73 -10.33 20.71
N ASP A 24 15.63 -10.89 19.89
CA ASP A 24 16.90 -11.47 20.36
C ASP A 24 17.82 -10.44 21.02
N GLN A 25 17.86 -9.22 20.48
CA GLN A 25 18.64 -8.14 21.08
C GLN A 25 18.09 -7.78 22.46
N ILE A 26 16.77 -7.63 22.56
CA ILE A 26 16.11 -7.31 23.83
C ILE A 26 16.25 -8.46 24.82
N LYS A 27 16.13 -9.72 24.41
CA LYS A 27 16.36 -10.89 25.28
C LYS A 27 17.76 -10.89 25.90
N ARG A 28 18.80 -10.65 25.09
CA ARG A 28 20.19 -10.55 25.58
C ARG A 28 20.35 -9.41 26.58
N LEU A 29 19.71 -8.27 26.33
CA LEU A 29 19.71 -7.12 27.23
C LEU A 29 19.03 -7.45 28.57
N LEU A 30 17.91 -8.18 28.54
CA LEU A 30 17.17 -8.53 29.75
C LEU A 30 17.92 -9.54 30.64
N GLY A 31 18.73 -10.41 30.07
CA GLY A 31 19.48 -11.42 30.82
C GLY A 31 18.56 -12.22 31.74
N ASP A 32 18.90 -12.30 33.02
CA ASP A 32 18.12 -13.03 34.03
C ASP A 32 16.68 -12.50 34.21
N ALA A 33 16.43 -11.22 33.90
CA ALA A 33 15.09 -10.66 33.97
C ALA A 33 14.14 -11.24 32.90
N LEU A 34 14.66 -11.96 31.89
CA LEU A 34 13.84 -12.62 30.89
C LEU A 34 12.93 -13.69 31.50
N ASN A 35 13.37 -14.41 32.53
CA ASN A 35 12.62 -15.52 33.15
C ASN A 35 11.31 -15.08 33.82
N ILE A 36 11.20 -13.79 34.13
CA ILE A 36 10.00 -13.19 34.73
C ILE A 36 9.15 -12.45 33.69
N VAL A 37 9.51 -12.47 32.41
CA VAL A 37 8.67 -11.98 31.31
C VAL A 37 7.71 -13.08 30.89
N GLY A 38 6.44 -12.75 30.67
CA GLY A 38 5.44 -13.71 30.22
C GLY A 38 5.43 -13.88 28.72
N VAL A 39 5.38 -12.76 28.00
CA VAL A 39 5.38 -12.74 26.53
C VAL A 39 6.25 -11.59 26.03
N ILE A 40 6.98 -11.83 24.94
CA ILE A 40 7.77 -10.80 24.26
C ILE A 40 7.47 -10.82 22.77
N GLY A 41 7.32 -9.66 22.13
CA GLY A 41 7.06 -9.60 20.69
C GLY A 41 7.35 -8.26 20.05
N ASN A 42 7.50 -8.28 18.72
CA ASN A 42 7.75 -7.08 17.92
C ASN A 42 6.44 -6.40 17.52
N LEU A 43 6.49 -5.08 17.34
CA LEU A 43 5.36 -4.28 16.91
C LEU A 43 5.81 -3.23 15.88
N TYR A 44 5.49 -3.48 14.61
CA TYR A 44 6.00 -2.68 13.50
C TYR A 44 5.00 -1.71 12.89
N THR A 45 3.69 -1.97 13.05
CA THR A 45 2.62 -1.24 12.35
C THR A 45 1.49 -0.88 13.30
N VAL A 46 0.72 0.17 12.94
CA VAL A 46 -0.47 0.60 13.70
C VAL A 46 -1.55 -0.49 13.69
N VAL A 47 -1.72 -1.22 12.58
CA VAL A 47 -2.64 -2.37 12.51
C VAL A 47 -2.18 -3.50 13.44
N GLY A 48 -0.87 -3.69 13.58
CA GLY A 48 -0.26 -4.63 14.53
C GLY A 48 -0.70 -4.43 15.99
N ILE A 49 -1.11 -3.22 16.37
CA ILE A 49 -1.63 -2.93 17.72
C ILE A 49 -2.88 -3.76 17.99
N ASN A 50 -3.78 -3.93 17.01
CA ASN A 50 -4.98 -4.77 17.19
C ASN A 50 -4.59 -6.22 17.49
N TYR A 51 -3.61 -6.77 16.79
CA TYR A 51 -3.15 -8.13 17.07
C TYR A 51 -2.47 -8.26 18.44
N MET A 52 -1.67 -7.28 18.83
CA MET A 52 -1.09 -7.23 20.18
C MET A 52 -2.19 -7.20 21.24
N LEU A 53 -3.19 -6.35 21.09
CA LEU A 53 -4.32 -6.24 22.02
C LEU A 53 -5.17 -7.52 22.04
N SER A 54 -5.39 -8.18 20.90
CA SER A 54 -6.03 -9.49 20.84
C SER A 54 -5.25 -10.56 21.62
N THR A 55 -3.92 -10.58 21.50
CA THR A 55 -3.06 -11.48 22.29
C THR A 55 -3.18 -11.18 23.79
N LEU A 56 -3.14 -9.91 24.19
CA LEU A 56 -3.29 -9.49 25.58
C LEU A 56 -4.69 -9.81 26.16
N ALA A 57 -5.73 -9.75 25.33
CA ALA A 57 -7.09 -10.17 25.65
C ALA A 57 -7.19 -11.67 25.96
N ARG A 58 -6.39 -12.51 25.29
CA ARG A 58 -6.31 -13.95 25.57
C ARG A 58 -5.48 -14.27 26.81
N MET A 59 -4.48 -13.44 27.10
CA MET A 59 -3.54 -13.63 28.21
C MET A 59 -3.95 -12.81 29.44
N ASN A 60 -4.96 -13.28 30.17
CA ASN A 60 -5.58 -12.52 31.27
C ASN A 60 -4.73 -12.33 32.53
N ARG A 61 -3.59 -13.01 32.66
CA ARG A 61 -2.59 -12.75 33.71
C ARG A 61 -1.77 -11.49 33.46
N ILE A 62 -1.62 -11.08 32.21
CA ILE A 62 -0.78 -9.93 31.84
C ILE A 62 -1.47 -8.65 32.30
N ASN A 63 -0.89 -7.93 33.26
CA ASN A 63 -1.41 -6.66 33.74
C ASN A 63 -0.41 -5.50 33.55
N THR A 64 0.80 -5.79 33.07
CA THR A 64 1.80 -4.76 32.75
C THR A 64 2.37 -5.01 31.37
N LEU A 65 2.30 -4.00 30.51
CA LEU A 65 2.93 -3.96 29.20
C LEU A 65 4.14 -3.01 29.27
N VAL A 66 5.33 -3.56 29.11
CA VAL A 66 6.58 -2.81 29.05
C VAL A 66 6.92 -2.57 27.58
N MET A 67 7.04 -1.29 27.20
CA MET A 67 7.39 -0.91 25.84
C MET A 67 8.84 -0.45 25.79
N VAL A 68 9.63 -1.11 24.96
CA VAL A 68 11.08 -0.93 24.82
C VAL A 68 11.47 -1.00 23.35
N GLY A 69 12.61 -0.43 22.96
CA GLY A 69 13.12 -0.51 21.59
C GLY A 69 12.92 0.78 20.79
N VAL A 70 13.34 0.72 19.53
CA VAL A 70 13.29 1.86 18.61
C VAL A 70 11.88 2.01 18.02
N ASP A 71 11.34 3.23 18.05
CA ASP A 71 10.09 3.58 17.38
C ASP A 71 10.37 4.38 16.10
N ILE A 72 10.36 3.73 14.94
CA ILE A 72 10.70 4.36 13.66
C ILE A 72 9.48 5.10 13.07
N ASN A 73 8.28 4.53 13.23
CA ASN A 73 7.06 4.97 12.53
C ASN A 73 5.99 5.55 13.46
N GLY A 74 6.34 5.88 14.72
CA GLY A 74 5.39 6.44 15.71
C GLY A 74 4.34 5.44 16.18
N VAL A 75 4.62 4.14 16.09
CA VAL A 75 3.67 3.09 16.52
C VAL A 75 3.58 3.05 18.04
N GLY A 76 4.70 3.28 18.74
CA GLY A 76 4.72 3.40 20.19
C GLY A 76 3.87 4.57 20.68
N ASP A 77 3.85 5.68 19.95
CA ASP A 77 3.00 6.83 20.29
C ASP A 77 1.51 6.49 20.18
N GLN A 78 1.11 5.66 19.20
CA GLN A 78 -0.27 5.17 19.12
C GLN A 78 -0.62 4.24 20.30
N VAL A 79 0.32 3.40 20.76
CA VAL A 79 0.13 2.58 21.96
C VAL A 79 -0.04 3.47 23.20
N VAL A 80 0.80 4.50 23.37
CA VAL A 80 0.70 5.46 24.48
C VAL A 80 -0.63 6.19 24.45
N ARG A 81 -1.07 6.68 23.28
CA ARG A 81 -2.37 7.33 23.13
C ARG A 81 -3.50 6.40 23.53
N PHE A 82 -3.52 5.17 23.02
CA PHE A 82 -4.53 4.19 23.38
C PHE A 82 -4.63 3.98 24.89
N PHE A 83 -3.51 3.76 25.59
CA PHE A 83 -3.53 3.55 27.04
C PHE A 83 -3.88 4.81 27.85
N ARG A 84 -3.53 6.00 27.33
CA ARG A 84 -3.78 7.27 28.00
C ARG A 84 -5.23 7.75 27.86
N ASP A 85 -5.75 7.75 26.64
CA ASP A 85 -7.02 8.42 26.28
C ASP A 85 -8.00 7.52 25.50
N GLY A 86 -7.64 6.26 25.25
CA GLY A 86 -8.50 5.29 24.55
C GLY A 86 -8.49 5.44 23.03
N TYR A 87 -7.76 6.42 22.48
CA TYR A 87 -7.72 6.62 21.04
C TYR A 87 -6.86 5.56 20.34
N LEU A 88 -7.48 4.85 19.39
CA LEU A 88 -6.81 3.95 18.46
C LEU A 88 -7.25 4.30 17.03
N LEU A 89 -6.30 4.52 16.12
CA LEU A 89 -6.58 5.04 14.78
C LEU A 89 -7.54 4.16 13.95
N ARG A 90 -7.38 2.84 14.04
CA ARG A 90 -8.20 1.85 13.31
C ARG A 90 -8.46 0.67 14.23
N PRO A 91 -9.46 0.74 15.12
CA PRO A 91 -9.80 -0.36 16.01
C PRO A 91 -10.47 -1.48 15.21
N LEU A 92 -9.94 -2.69 15.32
CA LEU A 92 -10.50 -3.92 14.76
C LEU A 92 -11.06 -4.84 15.87
N ILE A 93 -11.12 -4.32 17.10
CA ILE A 93 -11.62 -4.99 18.31
C ILE A 93 -12.75 -4.14 18.87
N SER A 94 -13.75 -4.78 19.48
CA SER A 94 -14.89 -4.10 20.10
C SER A 94 -14.45 -3.14 21.20
N HIS A 95 -15.19 -2.03 21.33
CA HIS A 95 -14.88 -0.98 22.31
C HIS A 95 -14.88 -1.49 23.75
N GLU A 96 -15.80 -2.40 24.11
CA GLU A 96 -15.87 -3.01 25.44
C GLU A 96 -14.58 -3.74 25.84
N ILE A 97 -14.02 -4.52 24.92
CA ILE A 97 -12.77 -5.26 25.15
C ILE A 97 -11.60 -4.29 25.23
N LEU A 98 -11.54 -3.30 24.35
CA LEU A 98 -10.52 -2.26 24.36
C LEU A 98 -10.50 -1.51 25.71
N GLU A 99 -11.66 -1.12 26.23
CA GLU A 99 -11.77 -0.46 27.53
C GLU A 99 -11.33 -1.37 28.67
N THR A 100 -11.70 -2.66 28.63
CA THR A 100 -11.27 -3.65 29.64
C THR A 100 -9.74 -3.81 29.63
N LEU A 101 -9.11 -3.84 28.47
CA LEU A 101 -7.64 -3.91 28.35
C LEU A 101 -6.99 -2.63 28.86
N ARG A 102 -7.53 -1.47 28.47
CA ARG A 102 -7.03 -0.15 28.89
C ARG A 102 -7.06 0.04 30.39
N SER A 103 -8.12 -0.42 31.06
CA SER A 103 -8.28 -0.29 32.51
C SER A 103 -7.50 -1.33 33.33
N SER A 104 -7.20 -2.50 32.74
CA SER A 104 -6.55 -3.62 33.45
C SER A 104 -5.05 -3.75 33.19
N ILE A 105 -4.53 -3.12 32.15
CA ILE A 105 -3.11 -3.19 31.78
C ILE A 105 -2.46 -1.83 31.99
N ARG A 106 -1.39 -1.81 32.79
CA ARG A 106 -0.52 -0.66 32.94
C ARG A 106 0.56 -0.65 31.87
N LEU A 107 0.65 0.45 31.11
CA LEU A 107 1.75 0.70 30.19
C LEU A 107 2.95 1.30 30.93
N VAL A 108 4.13 0.74 30.70
CA VAL A 108 5.43 1.29 31.15
C VAL A 108 6.26 1.59 29.91
N ASP A 109 6.34 2.87 29.52
CA ASP A 109 7.10 3.32 28.36
C ASP A 109 8.57 3.56 28.74
N LEU A 110 9.46 2.74 28.19
CA LEU A 110 10.92 2.78 28.42
C LEU A 110 11.70 3.04 27.14
N ARG A 111 11.06 3.57 26.09
CA ARG A 111 11.72 3.91 24.82
C ARG A 111 12.89 4.88 25.02
N GLU A 112 12.71 5.91 25.86
CA GLU A 112 13.77 6.88 26.15
C GLU A 112 14.92 6.27 26.94
N ALA A 113 14.65 5.39 27.90
CA ALA A 113 15.70 4.66 28.63
C ALA A 113 16.53 3.78 27.66
N TYR A 114 15.86 3.09 26.73
CA TYR A 114 16.52 2.31 25.69
C TYR A 114 17.38 3.18 24.77
N LYS A 115 16.84 4.30 24.28
CA LYS A 115 17.55 5.23 23.39
C LYS A 115 18.80 5.85 24.05
N SER A 116 18.72 6.15 25.34
CA SER A 116 19.86 6.67 26.12
C SER A 116 20.84 5.59 26.60
N GLY A 117 20.64 4.31 26.25
CA GLY A 117 21.50 3.20 26.69
C GLY A 117 21.39 2.86 28.18
N ARG A 118 20.33 3.29 28.87
CA ARG A 118 20.10 3.08 30.31
C ARG A 118 19.43 1.73 30.55
N PHE A 119 20.11 0.65 30.17
CA PHE A 119 19.53 -0.70 30.16
C PHE A 119 19.22 -1.25 31.55
N GLU A 120 19.95 -0.83 32.58
CA GLU A 120 19.66 -1.19 33.97
C GLU A 120 18.30 -0.67 34.44
N GLU A 121 17.84 0.48 33.94
CA GLU A 121 16.50 1.00 34.26
C GLU A 121 15.42 0.09 33.69
N ILE A 122 15.67 -0.56 32.55
CA ILE A 122 14.72 -1.46 31.90
C ILE A 122 14.55 -2.72 32.72
N THR A 123 15.65 -3.36 33.11
CA THR A 123 15.61 -4.58 33.92
C THR A 123 15.06 -4.31 35.31
N LYS A 124 15.41 -3.17 35.91
CA LYS A 124 14.83 -2.71 37.18
C LYS A 124 13.33 -2.51 37.08
N ALA A 125 12.85 -1.79 36.07
CA ALA A 125 11.41 -1.57 35.87
C ALA A 125 10.66 -2.89 35.71
N ILE A 126 11.19 -3.85 34.94
CA ILE A 126 10.55 -5.17 34.80
C ILE A 126 10.44 -5.88 36.16
N ARG A 127 11.51 -5.87 36.97
CA ARG A 127 11.52 -6.49 38.30
C ARG A 127 10.54 -5.82 39.28
N GLU A 128 10.47 -4.50 39.29
CA GLU A 128 9.56 -3.73 40.17
C GLU A 128 8.09 -3.93 39.81
N ASN A 129 7.80 -4.19 38.53
CA ASN A 129 6.44 -4.41 38.04
C ASN A 129 6.03 -5.89 38.03
N TYR A 130 6.97 -6.82 38.26
CA TYR A 130 6.69 -8.25 38.32
C TYR A 130 5.93 -8.60 39.60
N LYS A 131 4.64 -8.88 39.43
CA LYS A 131 3.68 -9.19 40.48
C LYS A 131 2.70 -10.23 39.90
N PRO A 132 3.07 -11.52 39.92
CA PRO A 132 2.24 -12.60 39.39
C PRO A 132 1.02 -12.78 40.31
N GLU A 133 -0.01 -11.98 40.07
CA GLU A 133 -1.30 -12.05 40.74
C GLU A 133 -2.26 -12.97 39.99
N PRO A 134 -3.34 -13.44 40.63
CA PRO A 134 -4.44 -14.09 39.92
C PRO A 134 -4.97 -13.20 38.78
N PRO A 135 -5.51 -13.79 37.70
CA PRO A 135 -6.04 -13.02 36.59
C PRO A 135 -7.09 -11.99 37.04
N SER A 136 -6.91 -10.73 36.63
CA SER A 136 -7.79 -9.62 37.00
C SER A 136 -8.91 -9.35 36.00
N ARG A 137 -8.92 -10.06 34.86
CA ARG A 137 -9.89 -9.91 33.77
C ARG A 137 -10.33 -11.26 33.18
N PRO A 138 -11.51 -11.34 32.53
CA PRO A 138 -11.88 -12.52 31.75
C PRO A 138 -10.97 -12.71 30.53
N VAL A 139 -10.92 -13.94 30.03
CA VAL A 139 -10.27 -14.26 28.76
C VAL A 139 -11.21 -13.90 27.62
N PHE A 140 -10.75 -13.10 26.67
CA PHE A 140 -11.48 -12.83 25.43
C PHE A 140 -10.78 -13.51 24.26
N ASN A 141 -11.53 -14.33 23.52
CA ASN A 141 -11.03 -14.92 22.28
C ASN A 141 -11.40 -14.00 21.11
N VAL A 142 -10.53 -13.03 20.82
CA VAL A 142 -10.77 -12.02 19.79
C VAL A 142 -10.11 -12.41 18.49
N GLU A 143 -10.86 -12.48 17.40
CA GLU A 143 -10.32 -12.58 16.06
C GLU A 143 -10.18 -11.18 15.45
N VAL A 144 -8.98 -10.86 14.96
CA VAL A 144 -8.72 -9.60 14.26
C VAL A 144 -8.94 -9.85 12.78
N VAL A 145 -10.00 -9.26 12.23
CA VAL A 145 -10.31 -9.33 10.80
C VAL A 145 -9.89 -8.01 10.17
N GLU A 146 -8.88 -8.06 9.31
CA GLU A 146 -8.52 -6.93 8.46
C GLU A 146 -9.44 -6.88 7.25
N GLU A 147 -9.94 -5.70 6.89
CA GLU A 147 -10.62 -5.51 5.62
C GLU A 147 -9.62 -5.74 4.47
N GLU A 148 -9.86 -6.76 3.64
CA GLU A 148 -9.17 -6.90 2.36
C GLU A 148 -9.55 -5.71 1.46
N ILE A 149 -8.68 -4.70 1.40
CA ILE A 149 -8.81 -3.64 0.40
C ILE A 149 -8.38 -4.22 -0.94
N ARG A 150 -9.34 -4.76 -1.70
CA ARG A 150 -9.06 -5.31 -3.04
C ARG A 150 -8.77 -4.21 -4.07
N ASN A 151 -9.37 -3.02 -3.90
CA ASN A 151 -9.23 -1.87 -4.79
C ASN A 151 -9.21 -0.54 -4.00
N TRP A 152 -8.51 0.48 -4.50
CA TRP A 152 -8.62 1.85 -3.98
C TRP A 152 -9.96 2.48 -4.44
N PRO A 153 -10.65 3.28 -3.60
CA PRO A 153 -11.99 3.83 -3.90
C PRO A 153 -12.02 4.99 -4.93
N TYR A 154 -11.01 5.10 -5.80
CA TYR A 154 -10.90 6.12 -6.85
C TYR A 154 -11.64 5.70 -8.14
N PRO A 155 -11.94 6.63 -9.08
CA PRO A 155 -12.99 6.40 -10.07
C PRO A 155 -12.61 5.26 -11.03
N LEU A 156 -13.58 4.36 -11.24
CA LEU A 156 -13.50 3.20 -12.14
C LEU A 156 -13.10 3.55 -13.58
N ALA A 157 -13.22 4.83 -13.94
CA ALA A 157 -13.01 5.37 -15.26
C ALA A 157 -12.49 6.81 -15.18
N GLY A 158 -11.77 7.24 -16.21
CA GLY A 158 -11.40 8.64 -16.40
C GLY A 158 -10.18 9.02 -15.58
N ALA A 159 -9.01 8.81 -16.17
CA ALA A 159 -7.75 9.38 -15.71
C ALA A 159 -7.20 10.31 -16.79
N PHE A 160 -6.58 11.41 -16.38
CA PHE A 160 -5.93 12.33 -17.30
C PHE A 160 -4.41 12.22 -17.18
N ILE A 161 -3.75 11.89 -18.29
CA ILE A 161 -2.29 11.86 -18.39
C ILE A 161 -1.88 12.90 -19.44
N TYR A 162 -1.05 13.85 -19.04
CA TYR A 162 -0.34 14.74 -19.95
C TYR A 162 1.15 14.45 -19.88
N GLU A 163 1.75 14.21 -21.03
CA GLU A 163 3.18 13.93 -21.14
C GLU A 163 3.75 14.46 -22.45
N ARG A 164 5.08 14.56 -22.51
CA ARG A 164 5.83 14.93 -23.73
C ARG A 164 6.57 13.75 -24.36
N ASP A 165 6.29 12.56 -23.86
CA ASP A 165 7.03 11.33 -24.10
C ASP A 165 6.10 10.12 -23.89
N THR A 166 6.08 9.22 -24.87
CA THR A 166 5.17 8.07 -24.82
C THR A 166 5.56 7.04 -23.77
N TYR A 167 6.84 6.93 -23.42
CA TYR A 167 7.33 6.03 -22.39
C TYR A 167 6.92 6.50 -20.99
N ARG A 168 6.98 7.80 -20.71
CA ARG A 168 6.43 8.35 -19.45
C ARG A 168 4.92 8.17 -19.36
N SER A 169 4.22 8.33 -20.49
CA SER A 169 2.79 8.07 -20.56
C SER A 169 2.49 6.61 -20.23
N TRP A 170 3.26 5.69 -20.80
CA TRP A 170 3.17 4.25 -20.55
C TRP A 170 3.33 3.91 -19.07
N VAL A 171 4.41 4.39 -18.43
CA VAL A 171 4.66 4.13 -17.00
C VAL A 171 3.48 4.58 -16.15
N LYS A 172 2.90 5.75 -16.45
CA LYS A 172 1.72 6.26 -15.74
C LYS A 172 0.47 5.43 -15.98
N ILE A 173 0.26 4.93 -17.20
CA ILE A 173 -0.87 4.04 -17.52
C ILE A 173 -0.72 2.71 -16.76
N VAL A 174 0.48 2.12 -16.74
CA VAL A 174 0.75 0.89 -15.99
C VAL A 174 0.51 1.11 -14.49
N ASP A 175 1.01 2.21 -13.92
CA ASP A 175 0.77 2.58 -12.53
C ASP A 175 -0.74 2.74 -12.23
N LEU A 176 -1.48 3.37 -13.14
CA LEU A 176 -2.94 3.50 -13.01
C LEU A 176 -3.65 2.14 -12.99
N VAL A 177 -3.30 1.24 -13.91
CA VAL A 177 -3.90 -0.10 -13.97
C VAL A 177 -3.56 -0.91 -12.73
N LEU A 178 -2.30 -0.92 -12.29
CA LEU A 178 -1.86 -1.70 -11.14
C LEU A 178 -2.48 -1.22 -9.83
N ASN A 179 -2.54 0.10 -9.62
CA ASN A 179 -3.07 0.64 -8.37
C ASN A 179 -4.60 0.76 -8.40
N PHE A 180 -5.18 1.25 -9.50
CA PHE A 180 -6.60 1.65 -9.54
C PHE A 180 -7.46 0.81 -10.48
N GLY A 181 -6.88 -0.13 -11.22
CA GLY A 181 -7.65 -1.08 -12.03
C GLY A 181 -8.42 -2.09 -11.19
N PHE A 182 -9.43 -2.72 -11.80
CA PHE A 182 -10.21 -3.79 -11.20
C PHE A 182 -9.92 -5.13 -11.89
N ASP A 183 -9.98 -6.20 -11.11
CA ASP A 183 -9.78 -7.55 -11.62
C ASP A 183 -11.04 -8.04 -12.34
N LYS A 184 -10.85 -8.57 -13.54
CA LYS A 184 -11.88 -9.17 -14.40
C LYS A 184 -11.43 -10.57 -14.78
N VAL A 185 -12.28 -11.55 -14.55
CA VAL A 185 -12.03 -12.93 -14.95
C VAL A 185 -12.54 -13.11 -16.37
N ASN A 186 -11.66 -13.48 -17.29
CA ASN A 186 -12.06 -13.83 -18.65
C ASN A 186 -12.71 -15.21 -18.71
N ILE A 187 -13.37 -15.51 -19.83
CA ILE A 187 -14.09 -16.77 -20.08
C ILE A 187 -13.16 -17.99 -20.00
N ASP A 188 -11.87 -17.80 -20.30
CA ASP A 188 -10.80 -18.81 -20.23
C ASP A 188 -10.21 -18.99 -18.81
N GLY A 189 -10.70 -18.25 -17.82
CA GLY A 189 -10.22 -18.29 -16.44
C GLY A 189 -8.95 -17.49 -16.19
N LEU A 190 -8.37 -16.83 -17.20
CA LEU A 190 -7.26 -15.91 -17.02
C LEU A 190 -7.78 -14.57 -16.50
N GLY A 191 -7.24 -14.12 -15.37
CA GLY A 191 -7.58 -12.81 -14.79
C GLY A 191 -6.82 -11.70 -15.51
N VAL A 192 -7.53 -10.63 -15.89
CA VAL A 192 -6.94 -9.37 -16.35
C VAL A 192 -7.26 -8.26 -15.37
N ARG A 193 -6.34 -7.30 -15.22
CA ARG A 193 -6.59 -6.07 -14.45
C ARG A 193 -6.85 -4.93 -15.44
N GLU A 194 -8.02 -4.31 -15.33
CA GLU A 194 -8.51 -3.34 -16.32
C GLU A 194 -8.71 -1.96 -15.68
N PHE A 195 -8.39 -0.89 -16.40
CA PHE A 195 -8.73 0.48 -16.05
C PHE A 195 -9.44 1.16 -17.23
N LEU A 196 -10.55 1.84 -17.00
CA LEU A 196 -11.41 2.31 -18.08
C LEU A 196 -11.09 3.74 -18.52
N THR A 197 -11.02 3.94 -19.84
CA THR A 197 -11.03 5.26 -20.49
C THR A 197 -9.99 6.28 -19.96
N PRO A 198 -8.70 5.93 -19.84
CA PRO A 198 -7.68 6.95 -19.61
C PRO A 198 -7.58 7.89 -20.83
N LEU A 199 -7.61 9.20 -20.59
CA LEU A 199 -7.30 10.22 -21.58
C LEU A 199 -5.81 10.55 -21.50
N VAL A 200 -5.09 10.28 -22.58
CA VAL A 200 -3.65 10.51 -22.67
C VAL A 200 -3.35 11.55 -23.73
N ILE A 201 -2.70 12.64 -23.33
CA ILE A 201 -2.20 13.69 -24.22
C ILE A 201 -0.68 13.58 -24.31
N ILE A 202 -0.20 13.48 -25.53
CA ILE A 202 1.23 13.47 -25.85
C ILE A 202 1.56 14.76 -26.61
N ASP A 203 2.20 15.70 -25.92
CA ASP A 203 2.65 16.98 -26.49
C ASP A 203 4.03 16.83 -27.16
N SER A 204 4.04 16.93 -28.49
CA SER A 204 5.26 16.88 -29.30
C SER A 204 5.67 18.23 -29.87
N VAL A 205 5.13 19.35 -29.39
CA VAL A 205 5.45 20.67 -29.93
C VAL A 205 6.96 20.93 -29.77
N GLY A 206 7.61 21.30 -30.89
CA GLY A 206 9.05 21.54 -30.94
C GLY A 206 9.92 20.28 -30.82
N ARG A 207 9.35 19.07 -30.98
CA ARG A 207 10.08 17.79 -30.93
C ARG A 207 9.85 16.98 -32.22
N PRO A 208 10.87 16.24 -32.70
CA PRO A 208 10.78 15.52 -33.97
C PRO A 208 9.80 14.33 -33.92
N HIS A 209 9.66 13.66 -32.77
CA HIS A 209 8.70 12.58 -32.58
C HIS A 209 8.58 12.24 -31.08
N PRO A 210 7.37 12.10 -30.50
CA PRO A 210 7.24 11.72 -29.10
C PRO A 210 7.27 10.20 -28.87
N PHE A 211 7.28 9.40 -29.94
CA PHE A 211 7.29 7.94 -29.90
C PHE A 211 8.71 7.40 -30.00
N ARG A 212 8.95 6.24 -29.39
CA ARG A 212 10.21 5.51 -29.54
C ARG A 212 10.41 5.17 -31.02
N ARG A 213 11.63 5.34 -31.54
CA ARG A 213 11.93 4.97 -32.92
C ARG A 213 11.73 3.46 -33.08
N LEU A 214 10.81 3.07 -33.97
CA LEU A 214 10.60 1.66 -34.32
C LEU A 214 11.94 1.06 -34.80
N ASN A 215 12.18 -0.19 -34.43
CA ASN A 215 13.28 -0.96 -35.03
C ASN A 215 12.95 -1.27 -36.50
N GLU A 216 13.92 -1.78 -37.26
CA GLU A 216 13.76 -2.01 -38.72
C GLU A 216 12.57 -2.92 -39.05
N ASN A 217 12.33 -3.95 -38.21
CA ASN A 217 11.19 -4.85 -38.36
C ASN A 217 9.84 -4.15 -38.10
N GLY A 218 9.75 -3.33 -37.04
CA GLY A 218 8.57 -2.53 -36.74
C GLY A 218 8.29 -1.48 -37.80
N LEU A 219 9.33 -0.88 -38.38
CA LEU A 219 9.20 0.07 -39.48
C LEU A 219 8.69 -0.61 -40.77
N HIS A 220 9.14 -1.83 -41.05
CA HIS A 220 8.65 -2.63 -42.18
C HIS A 220 7.16 -2.98 -42.01
N ALA A 221 6.78 -3.50 -40.84
CA ALA A 221 5.40 -3.81 -40.50
C ALA A 221 4.49 -2.58 -40.56
N PHE A 222 4.96 -1.41 -40.06
CA PHE A 222 4.22 -0.14 -40.14
C PHE A 222 3.99 0.31 -41.58
N LYS A 223 5.02 0.21 -42.44
CA LYS A 223 4.96 0.61 -43.85
C LYS A 223 3.98 -0.24 -44.66
N GLU A 224 3.88 -1.53 -44.37
CA GLU A 224 2.96 -2.44 -45.07
C GLU A 224 1.52 -2.32 -44.58
N SER A 225 1.30 -1.96 -43.31
CA SER A 225 -0.02 -2.06 -42.67
C SER A 225 -0.80 -0.74 -42.59
N ASN A 226 -0.12 0.41 -42.44
CA ASN A 226 -0.79 1.64 -41.93
C ASN A 226 -0.57 2.91 -42.75
N LYS A 227 0.23 2.85 -43.83
CA LYS A 227 0.48 4.02 -44.70
C LYS A 227 -0.82 4.60 -45.27
N ALA A 228 -1.77 3.74 -45.61
CA ALA A 228 -3.08 4.12 -46.15
C ALA A 228 -3.92 4.99 -45.19
N ILE A 229 -3.79 4.78 -43.87
CA ILE A 229 -4.55 5.55 -42.86
C ILE A 229 -4.04 6.99 -42.81
N GLY A 230 -2.71 7.15 -42.64
CA GLY A 230 -2.08 8.47 -42.59
C GLY A 230 -2.27 9.25 -43.89
N ASP A 231 -2.09 8.59 -45.04
CA ASP A 231 -2.27 9.21 -46.36
C ASP A 231 -3.71 9.71 -46.55
N ARG A 232 -4.71 8.96 -46.08
CA ARG A 232 -6.13 9.35 -46.18
C ARG A 232 -6.46 10.58 -45.32
N VAL A 233 -6.00 10.61 -44.08
CA VAL A 233 -6.18 11.77 -43.17
C VAL A 233 -5.48 13.00 -43.74
N LEU A 234 -4.23 12.85 -44.18
CA LEU A 234 -3.45 13.95 -44.74
C LEU A 234 -4.00 14.46 -46.07
N SER A 235 -4.51 13.57 -46.93
CA SER A 235 -5.14 13.94 -48.20
C SER A 235 -6.35 14.85 -47.97
N GLU A 236 -7.21 14.51 -47.03
CA GLU A 236 -8.38 15.31 -46.67
C GLU A 236 -7.97 16.69 -46.14
N LEU A 237 -7.02 16.75 -45.20
CA LEU A 237 -6.57 18.00 -44.60
C LEU A 237 -5.79 18.89 -45.57
N ARG A 238 -5.09 18.31 -46.56
CA ARG A 238 -4.44 19.07 -47.64
C ARG A 238 -5.48 19.71 -48.58
N GLY A 239 -6.60 19.03 -48.81
CA GLY A 239 -7.71 19.57 -49.60
C GLY A 239 -8.49 20.65 -48.84
N ASN A 240 -8.74 20.43 -47.55
CA ASN A 240 -9.40 21.37 -46.66
C ASN A 240 -8.85 21.27 -45.23
N PRO A 241 -7.99 22.21 -44.80
CA PRO A 241 -7.41 22.22 -43.45
C PRO A 241 -8.42 22.31 -42.32
N HIS A 242 -9.65 22.79 -42.60
CA HIS A 242 -10.73 22.90 -41.64
C HIS A 242 -11.71 21.71 -41.70
N SER A 243 -11.38 20.66 -42.46
CA SER A 243 -12.22 19.48 -42.57
C SER A 243 -12.29 18.74 -41.24
N LEU A 244 -13.52 18.52 -40.75
CA LEU A 244 -13.80 17.61 -39.64
C LEU A 244 -13.90 16.15 -40.10
N ASN A 245 -13.86 15.91 -41.43
CA ASN A 245 -14.00 14.60 -42.05
C ASN A 245 -12.67 13.85 -42.23
N ALA A 246 -11.57 14.42 -41.72
CA ALA A 246 -10.25 13.77 -41.72
C ALA A 246 -10.19 12.65 -40.67
N VAL A 247 -11.09 11.67 -40.81
CA VAL A 247 -11.35 10.58 -39.87
C VAL A 247 -11.17 9.24 -40.59
N VAL A 248 -10.52 8.30 -39.91
CA VAL A 248 -10.45 6.89 -40.31
C VAL A 248 -10.84 6.05 -39.10
N PHE A 249 -11.70 5.05 -39.29
CA PHE A 249 -12.13 4.15 -38.23
C PHE A 249 -12.09 2.71 -38.73
N GLY A 250 -11.86 1.80 -37.79
CA GLY A 250 -12.01 0.36 -37.96
C GLY A 250 -12.84 -0.21 -36.81
N ASP A 251 -12.87 -1.54 -36.68
CA ASP A 251 -13.69 -2.21 -35.67
C ASP A 251 -13.25 -1.86 -34.22
N ASP A 252 -11.95 -1.61 -34.01
CA ASP A 252 -11.37 -1.41 -32.67
C ASP A 252 -10.64 -0.06 -32.49
N TYR A 253 -10.68 0.83 -33.49
CA TYR A 253 -10.01 2.14 -33.41
C TYR A 253 -10.72 3.25 -34.18
N VAL A 254 -10.46 4.49 -33.76
CA VAL A 254 -10.79 5.71 -34.50
C VAL A 254 -9.59 6.63 -34.49
N VAL A 255 -9.22 7.19 -35.63
CA VAL A 255 -8.17 8.19 -35.80
C VAL A 255 -8.77 9.42 -36.47
N GLN A 256 -8.57 10.59 -35.89
CA GLN A 256 -8.99 11.87 -36.47
C GLN A 256 -7.82 12.85 -36.46
N GLY A 257 -7.58 13.50 -37.60
CA GLY A 257 -6.68 14.64 -37.72
C GLY A 257 -7.44 15.96 -37.66
N VAL A 258 -6.91 16.95 -36.93
CA VAL A 258 -7.47 18.29 -36.85
C VAL A 258 -6.35 19.32 -36.91
N ILE A 259 -6.48 20.31 -37.78
CA ILE A 259 -5.58 21.48 -37.80
C ILE A 259 -6.26 22.63 -37.05
N SER A 260 -5.56 23.19 -36.06
CA SER A 260 -6.02 24.34 -35.28
C SER A 260 -4.88 25.34 -35.14
N GLY A 261 -5.00 26.50 -35.79
CA GLY A 261 -3.90 27.44 -35.93
C GLY A 261 -2.71 26.79 -36.65
N ASP A 262 -1.52 26.91 -36.07
CA ASP A 262 -0.28 26.32 -36.60
C ASP A 262 -0.04 24.88 -36.13
N TYR A 263 -1.03 24.26 -35.46
CA TYR A 263 -0.89 22.94 -34.85
C TYR A 263 -1.67 21.88 -35.60
N TYR A 264 -1.00 20.78 -35.92
CA TYR A 264 -1.65 19.51 -36.24
C TYR A 264 -1.89 18.72 -34.96
N ASN A 265 -3.13 18.31 -34.74
CA ASN A 265 -3.57 17.47 -33.64
C ASN A 265 -4.06 16.14 -34.21
N GLN A 266 -3.77 15.05 -33.51
CA GLN A 266 -4.27 13.72 -33.85
C GLN A 266 -4.95 13.12 -32.62
N LEU A 267 -6.23 12.78 -32.77
CA LEU A 267 -6.97 12.02 -31.79
C LEU A 267 -6.96 10.54 -32.20
N VAL A 268 -6.64 9.67 -31.25
CA VAL A 268 -6.70 8.21 -31.42
C VAL A 268 -7.54 7.64 -30.29
N TYR A 269 -8.62 6.96 -30.65
CA TYR A 269 -9.40 6.12 -29.76
C TYR A 269 -9.06 4.67 -30.04
N LEU A 270 -8.77 3.91 -28.99
CA LEU A 270 -8.54 2.47 -29.04
C LEU A 270 -9.55 1.80 -28.10
N ARG A 271 -10.27 0.81 -28.61
CA ARG A 271 -11.29 0.09 -27.83
C ARG A 271 -10.68 -0.69 -26.66
N SER A 272 -9.52 -1.29 -26.88
CA SER A 272 -8.76 -2.08 -25.90
C SER A 272 -7.28 -1.96 -26.21
N VAL A 273 -6.45 -1.93 -25.17
CA VAL A 273 -4.99 -1.88 -25.29
C VAL A 273 -4.38 -2.79 -24.23
N ASP A 274 -3.55 -3.76 -24.63
CA ASP A 274 -2.66 -4.40 -23.68
C ASP A 274 -1.53 -3.42 -23.35
N VAL A 275 -1.65 -2.74 -22.22
CA VAL A 275 -0.72 -1.68 -21.84
C VAL A 275 0.70 -2.21 -21.61
N LEU A 276 0.91 -3.50 -21.39
CA LEU A 276 2.25 -4.08 -21.23
C LEU A 276 2.93 -4.36 -22.57
N ASN A 277 2.16 -4.74 -23.59
CA ASN A 277 2.69 -5.23 -24.85
C ASN A 277 2.50 -4.26 -26.04
N ASP A 278 1.42 -3.47 -26.06
CA ASP A 278 0.96 -2.77 -27.27
C ASP A 278 1.26 -1.26 -27.28
N TRP A 279 1.55 -0.65 -26.13
CA TRP A 279 1.63 0.82 -26.03
C TRP A 279 2.93 1.42 -26.61
N CYS A 280 4.05 0.69 -26.53
CA CYS A 280 5.37 1.16 -26.96
C CYS A 280 5.97 0.36 -28.13
N SER A 281 5.20 -0.55 -28.73
CA SER A 281 5.65 -1.47 -29.79
C SER A 281 5.55 -0.89 -31.20
#